data_AF-A0A5C7V5U3-F1
#
_entry.id   AF-A0A5C7V5U3-F1
#
_cell.length_a   1.000
_cell.length_b   1.000
_cell.length_c   1.000
_cell.angle_alpha   90.00
_cell.angle_beta   90.00
_cell.angle_gamma   90.00
#
_symmetry.space_group_name_H-M   'P 1'
#
loop_
_entity.id
_entity.type
_entity.pdbx_description
1 polymer ?
#
loop_
_entity_poly.entity_id
_entity_poly.type
_entity_poly.pdbx_seq_one_letter_code
_entity_poly.pdbx_strand_id
1 'polypeptide(L)' 'MAAMDFQLILDEINDELRPQLAHTEGQVARYIPALARVSPQQFGIALRTCAGETAAAGDAAVPFSIQSMSKV' A
#
# COMPACT_ATOMS: atom_id res chain seq x y z
N MET A 1 -5.75 -9.76 27.36
CA MET A 1 -4.98 -8.80 26.54
C MET A 1 -5.97 -8.20 25.56
N ALA A 2 -6.04 -6.88 25.43
CA ALA A 2 -6.90 -6.29 24.41
C ALA A 2 -6.37 -6.73 23.04
N ALA A 3 -7.26 -7.19 22.16
CA ALA A 3 -6.91 -7.40 20.77
C ALA A 3 -6.47 -6.05 20.19
N MET A 4 -5.36 -6.05 19.45
CA MET A 4 -4.85 -4.84 18.82
C MET A 4 -5.78 -4.49 17.65
N ASP A 5 -6.26 -3.25 17.60
CA ASP A 5 -7.12 -2.80 16.50
C ASP A 5 -6.25 -2.47 15.28
N PHE A 6 -5.95 -3.49 14.48
CA PHE A 6 -5.16 -3.33 13.27
C PHE A 6 -5.83 -2.44 12.24
N GLN A 7 -7.17 -2.36 12.22
CA GLN A 7 -7.86 -1.50 11.26
C GLN A 7 -7.58 -0.03 11.58
N LEU A 8 -7.76 0.35 12.85
CA LEU A 8 -7.46 1.71 13.30
C LEU A 8 -6.01 2.10 12.99
N ILE A 9 -5.04 1.22 13.27
CA ILE A 9 -3.62 1.48 13.02
C ILE A 9 -3.34 1.71 11.53
N LEU A 10 -3.90 0.87 10.64
CA LEU A 10 -3.67 1.02 9.21
C LEU A 10 -4.34 2.27 8.64
N ASP A 11 -5.51 2.63 9.15
CA ASP A 11 -6.20 3.86 8.78
C ASP A 11 -5.39 5.10 9.21
N GLU A 12 -4.86 5.12 10.43
CA GLU A 12 -3.98 6.18 10.93
C GLU A 12 -2.71 6.34 10.06
N ILE A 13 -2.06 5.22 9.70
CA ILE A 13 -0.88 5.24 8.80
C ILE A 13 -1.26 5.82 7.43
N ASN A 14 -2.38 5.40 6.85
CA ASN A 14 -2.83 5.89 5.56
C ASN A 14 -3.12 7.40 5.61
N ASP A 15 -3.77 7.87 6.65
CA ASP A 15 -4.13 9.28 6.82
C ASP A 15 -2.91 10.16 7.07
N GLU A 16 -1.91 9.67 7.80
CA GLU A 16 -0.64 10.37 8.03
C GLU A 16 0.21 10.47 6.75
N LEU A 17 0.22 9.41 5.93
CA LEU A 17 1.02 9.37 4.69
C LEU A 17 0.34 10.09 3.52
N ARG A 18 -0.99 10.08 3.43
CA ARG A 18 -1.79 10.74 2.37
C ARG A 18 -1.28 12.13 1.97
N PRO A 19 -1.07 13.10 2.89
CA PRO A 19 -0.58 14.43 2.52
C PRO A 19 0.87 14.43 2.01
N GLN A 20 1.69 13.48 2.49
CA GLN A 20 3.10 13.37 2.10
C GLN A 20 3.26 12.84 0.67
N LEU A 21 2.29 12.07 0.15
CA LEU A 21 2.30 11.58 -1.24
C LEU A 21 2.25 12.70 -2.28
N ALA A 22 1.74 13.89 -1.92
CA ALA A 22 1.76 15.07 -2.77
C ALA A 22 3.17 15.67 -2.93
N HIS A 23 4.08 15.38 -2.01
CA HIS A 23 5.46 15.84 -1.98
C HIS A 23 6.42 14.76 -2.50
N THR A 24 5.97 13.96 -3.49
CA THR A 24 6.60 12.69 -3.87
C THR A 24 8.12 12.81 -4.07
N GLU A 25 8.89 12.24 -3.16
CA GLU A 25 10.30 11.93 -3.37
C GLU A 25 10.39 10.55 -4.04
N GLY A 26 10.63 10.51 -5.34
CA GLY A 26 10.75 9.27 -6.11
C GLY A 26 10.19 9.37 -7.53
N GLN A 27 10.51 8.37 -8.37
CA GLN A 27 10.03 8.30 -9.75
C GLN A 27 9.44 6.93 -10.05
N VAL A 28 8.18 6.90 -10.50
CA VAL A 28 7.53 5.69 -11.01
C VAL A 28 8.33 5.11 -12.17
N ALA A 29 8.50 3.79 -12.22
CA ALA A 29 9.23 3.11 -13.29
C ALA A 29 8.61 3.41 -14.67
N ARG A 30 9.45 3.90 -15.61
CA ARG A 30 8.99 4.35 -16.94
C ARG A 30 9.38 3.45 -18.10
N TYR A 31 10.25 2.46 -17.87
CA TYR A 31 10.77 1.59 -18.94
C TYR A 31 9.73 0.55 -19.42
N ILE A 32 8.68 0.29 -18.64
CA ILE A 32 7.51 -0.52 -19.04
C ILE A 32 6.30 0.43 -19.20
N PRO A 33 5.65 0.50 -20.38
CA PRO A 33 4.53 1.41 -20.61
C PRO A 33 3.34 1.26 -19.66
N ALA A 34 3.09 0.05 -19.15
CA ALA A 34 2.04 -0.20 -18.18
C ALA A 34 2.36 0.42 -16.80
N LEU A 35 3.63 0.37 -16.38
CA LEU A 35 4.06 0.96 -15.10
C LEU A 35 4.08 2.49 -15.16
N ALA A 36 4.45 3.07 -16.31
CA ALA A 36 4.51 4.51 -16.51
C ALA A 36 3.15 5.23 -16.35
N ARG A 37 2.04 4.49 -16.37
CA ARG A 37 0.66 5.01 -16.23
C ARG A 37 0.14 4.97 -14.80
N VAL A 38 0.87 4.33 -13.88
CA VAL A 38 0.49 4.20 -12.47
C VAL A 38 0.66 5.56 -11.79
N SER A 39 -0.33 5.96 -10.98
CA SER A 39 -0.26 7.24 -10.27
C SER A 39 0.79 7.17 -9.15
N PRO A 40 1.68 8.16 -9.03
CA PRO A 40 2.62 8.24 -7.91
C PRO A 40 1.94 8.51 -6.57
N GLN A 41 0.65 8.88 -6.56
CA GLN A 41 -0.13 9.07 -5.33
C GLN A 41 -0.86 7.79 -4.88
N GLN A 42 -0.71 6.66 -5.59
CA GLN A 42 -1.32 5.41 -5.16
C GLN A 42 -0.53 4.82 -3.99
N PHE A 43 -1.23 4.57 -2.89
CA PHE A 43 -0.68 3.95 -1.70
C PHE A 43 -1.73 3.03 -1.07
N GLY A 44 -1.36 1.80 -0.79
CA GLY A 44 -2.21 0.82 -0.12
C GLY A 44 -1.39 -0.05 0.81
N ILE A 45 -1.97 -0.40 1.95
CA ILE A 45 -1.36 -1.27 2.96
C ILE A 45 -2.38 -2.31 3.41
N ALA A 46 -1.93 -3.55 3.59
CA ALA A 46 -2.75 -4.65 4.06
C ALA A 46 -1.97 -5.56 5.01
N LEU A 47 -2.68 -6.12 5.99
CA LEU A 47 -2.13 -7.03 6.99
C LEU A 47 -3.00 -8.30 7.08
N ARG A 48 -2.34 -9.45 7.22
CA ARG A 48 -2.95 -10.74 7.51
C ARG A 48 -2.18 -11.40 8.66
N THR A 49 -2.84 -11.69 9.78
CA THR A 49 -2.20 -12.37 10.91
C THR A 49 -2.20 -13.89 10.73
N CYS A 50 -1.34 -14.59 11.48
CA CYS A 50 -1.37 -16.06 11.55
C CYS A 50 -2.67 -16.61 12.15
N ALA A 51 -3.41 -15.79 12.92
CA ALA A 51 -4.72 -16.13 13.46
C ALA A 51 -5.85 -15.94 12.43
N GLY A 52 -5.55 -15.37 11.26
CA GLY A 52 -6.51 -15.17 10.19
C GLY A 52 -7.26 -13.84 10.23
N GLU A 53 -6.84 -12.89 11.06
CA GLU A 53 -7.37 -11.53 11.05
C GLU A 53 -6.80 -10.74 9.86
N THR A 54 -7.61 -9.85 9.29
CA THR A 54 -7.22 -8.97 8.18
C THR A 54 -7.62 -7.53 8.46
N ALA A 55 -6.74 -6.62 8.07
CA ALA A 55 -7.00 -5.20 8.01
C ALA A 55 -6.36 -4.65 6.73
N ALA A 56 -6.93 -3.58 6.18
CA ALA A 56 -6.38 -2.90 5.03
C ALA A 56 -6.81 -1.43 5.01
N ALA A 57 -5.97 -0.58 4.41
CA ALA A 57 -6.25 0.84 4.23
C ALA A 57 -5.69 1.35 2.89
N GLY A 58 -6.22 2.48 2.43
CA GLY A 58 -5.84 3.10 1.15
C GLY A 58 -6.23 2.24 -0.06
N ASP A 59 -5.38 2.25 -1.08
CA ASP A 59 -5.57 1.59 -2.37
C ASP A 59 -5.24 0.07 -2.35
N ALA A 60 -5.34 -0.59 -1.20
CA ALA A 60 -4.90 -1.98 -0.99
C ALA A 60 -5.59 -3.02 -1.90
N ALA A 61 -6.75 -2.68 -2.47
CA ALA A 61 -7.50 -3.54 -3.40
C ALA A 61 -7.15 -3.29 -4.88
N VAL A 62 -6.33 -2.29 -5.20
CA VAL A 62 -5.94 -1.95 -6.58
C VAL A 62 -4.93 -2.98 -7.09
N PRO A 63 -5.24 -3.72 -8.18
CA PRO A 63 -4.30 -4.69 -8.73
C PRO A 63 -3.06 -4.00 -9.31
N PHE A 64 -1.88 -4.56 -9.03
CA PHE A 64 -0.62 -4.17 -9.64
C PHE A 64 0.25 -5.38 -9.98
N SER A 65 1.23 -5.19 -10.85
CA SER A 65 2.16 -6.26 -11.22
C SER A 65 3.15 -6.54 -10.08
N ILE A 66 3.27 -7.81 -9.67
CA ILE A 66 4.18 -8.21 -8.58
C ILE A 66 5.68 -8.03 -8.90
N GLN A 67 6.06 -7.95 -10.18
CA GLN A 67 7.45 -7.71 -10.61
C GLN A 67 8.44 -8.65 -9.90
N SER A 68 9.59 -8.16 -9.45
CA SER A 68 10.61 -8.96 -8.77
C SER A 68 10.16 -9.57 -7.44
N MET A 69 9.01 -9.18 -6.86
CA MET A 69 8.44 -9.88 -5.69
C MET A 69 8.05 -11.32 -6.01
N SER A 70 7.93 -11.68 -7.30
CA SER A 70 7.71 -13.07 -7.71
C SER A 70 8.93 -13.97 -7.47
N LYS A 71 10.10 -13.39 -7.18
CA LYS A 71 11.34 -14.15 -6.91
C LYS A 71 11.32 -14.56 -5.44
N VAL A 72 10.86 -15.79 -5.20
CA VAL A 72 10.90 -16.47 -3.89
C VAL A 72 12.12 -17.35 -3.76
#